data_AF-A0A0N9N409-F1
#
_entry.id   AF-A0A0N9N409-F1
#
_cell.length_a   1.000
_cell.length_b   1.000
_cell.length_c   1.000
_cell.angle_alpha   90.00
_cell.angle_beta   90.00
_cell.angle_gamma   90.00
#
_symmetry.space_group_name_H-M   'P 1'
#
loop_
_entity.id
_entity.type
_entity.pdbx_description
1 polymer ?
#
loop_
_entity_poly.entity_id
_entity_poly.type
_entity_poly.pdbx_seq_one_letter_code
_entity_poly.pdbx_strand_id
1 'polypeptide(L)'
;MADDPDTDAPEKLPASTVDEAVRLTRLARNAVDENEAAAHRERRAARLEEYGFTARVREEENGETLVCHPAEWLEDGVVDFTAVENTDRATEVPLSGRGEQGTWEDAEAENRTIVEAVREQDGAIHAKNARAFADFMGNHYAAPIADARATHIQEALREYYPRNAWPTDEQWAVVVESLRRTFEKTEPRQSVDSETG
;
A
#
# COMPACT_ATOMS: atom_id res chain seq x y z
N MET A 1 -27.54 39.76 -23.24
CA MET A 1 -27.48 38.80 -22.12
C MET A 1 -26.43 37.81 -22.54
N ALA A 2 -25.24 37.91 -21.95
CA ALA A 2 -24.07 37.14 -22.36
C ALA A 2 -24.26 35.69 -21.97
N ASP A 3 -23.94 34.80 -22.90
CA ASP A 3 -23.74 33.38 -22.70
C ASP A 3 -22.48 33.26 -21.82
N ASP A 4 -22.65 32.92 -20.55
CA ASP A 4 -21.53 32.61 -19.66
C ASP A 4 -21.12 31.17 -20.00
N PRO A 5 -19.90 30.92 -20.53
CA PRO A 5 -19.42 29.56 -20.67
C PRO A 5 -19.12 29.06 -19.26
N ASP A 6 -20.16 28.53 -18.62
CA ASP A 6 -20.06 27.67 -17.44
C ASP A 6 -18.98 26.65 -17.78
N THR A 7 -17.78 26.89 -17.25
CA THR A 7 -16.66 25.99 -17.44
C THR A 7 -16.99 24.85 -16.51
N ASP A 8 -17.74 23.88 -17.04
CA ASP A 8 -18.28 22.72 -16.35
C ASP A 8 -17.10 21.84 -15.89
N ALA A 9 -16.43 22.30 -14.84
CA ALA A 9 -15.37 21.56 -14.18
C ALA A 9 -16.01 20.26 -13.70
N PRO A 10 -15.44 19.10 -14.05
CA PRO A 10 -16.14 17.84 -13.82
C PRO A 10 -16.39 17.63 -12.33
N GLU A 11 -17.60 17.18 -11.99
CA GLU A 11 -17.98 16.88 -10.61
C GLU A 11 -17.02 15.84 -9.97
N LYS A 12 -16.44 14.93 -10.78
CA LYS A 12 -15.44 13.95 -10.35
C LYS A 12 -14.35 13.74 -11.39
N LEU A 13 -13.15 13.40 -10.91
CA LEU A 13 -12.03 13.03 -11.77
C LEU A 13 -12.34 11.74 -12.56
N PRO A 14 -11.95 11.67 -13.85
CA PRO A 14 -11.94 10.40 -14.58
C PRO A 14 -11.07 9.37 -13.87
N ALA A 15 -11.53 8.10 -13.82
CA ALA A 15 -10.80 7.02 -13.15
C ALA A 15 -9.35 6.88 -13.64
N SER A 16 -9.12 7.00 -14.95
CA SER A 16 -7.78 6.96 -15.54
C SER A 16 -6.85 8.09 -15.06
N THR A 17 -7.40 9.27 -14.74
CA THR A 17 -6.64 10.39 -14.16
C THR A 17 -6.31 10.11 -12.69
N VAL A 18 -7.22 9.49 -11.95
CA VAL A 18 -6.98 9.06 -10.56
C VAL A 18 -5.88 7.99 -10.52
N ASP A 19 -5.96 6.97 -11.38
CA ASP A 19 -4.97 5.90 -11.48
C ASP A 19 -3.57 6.45 -11.83
N GLU A 20 -3.50 7.39 -12.76
CA GLU A 20 -2.27 8.11 -13.11
C GLU A 20 -1.70 8.87 -11.90
N ALA A 21 -2.54 9.60 -11.17
CA ALA A 21 -2.13 10.37 -10.01
C ALA A 21 -1.60 9.48 -8.87
N VAL A 22 -2.22 8.32 -8.67
CA VAL A 22 -1.75 7.29 -7.74
C VAL A 22 -0.39 6.76 -8.16
N ARG A 23 -0.24 6.33 -9.43
CA ARG A 23 1.03 5.79 -9.95
C ARG A 23 2.17 6.80 -9.80
N LEU A 24 1.94 8.06 -10.18
CA LEU A 24 2.95 9.11 -10.04
C LEU A 24 3.29 9.41 -8.58
N THR A 25 2.30 9.34 -7.68
CA THR A 25 2.55 9.49 -6.24
C THR A 25 3.42 8.35 -5.71
N ARG A 26 3.19 7.11 -6.15
CA ARG A 26 4.03 5.96 -5.77
C ARG A 26 5.44 6.08 -6.30
N LEU A 27 5.61 6.44 -7.59
CA LEU A 27 6.91 6.68 -8.18
C LEU A 27 7.69 7.77 -7.43
N ALA A 28 7.03 8.88 -7.07
CA ALA A 28 7.66 9.95 -6.30
C ALA A 28 8.16 9.51 -4.91
N ARG A 29 7.57 8.47 -4.33
CA ARG A 29 7.95 7.94 -3.00
C ARG A 29 9.07 6.92 -3.09
N ASN A 30 9.08 6.14 -4.16
CA ASN A 30 10.07 5.09 -4.39
C ASN A 30 11.32 5.62 -5.11
N ALA A 31 11.28 6.84 -5.64
CA ALA A 31 12.41 7.51 -6.25
C ALA A 31 13.54 7.70 -5.23
N VAL A 32 14.75 7.32 -5.63
CA VAL A 32 15.97 7.49 -4.81
C VAL A 32 16.52 8.91 -4.96
N ASP A 33 16.24 9.57 -6.09
CA ASP A 33 16.65 10.94 -6.40
C ASP A 33 15.50 11.93 -6.15
N GLU A 34 15.75 13.00 -5.40
CA GLU A 34 14.72 14.00 -5.08
C GLU A 34 14.24 14.77 -6.31
N ASN A 35 15.07 14.95 -7.35
CA ASN A 35 14.64 15.57 -8.60
C ASN A 35 13.69 14.65 -9.38
N GLU A 36 13.94 13.34 -9.36
CA GLU A 36 13.01 12.36 -9.92
C GLU A 36 11.68 12.37 -9.15
N ALA A 37 11.75 12.40 -7.81
CA ALA A 37 10.58 12.53 -6.96
C ALA A 37 9.78 13.80 -7.28
N ALA A 38 10.46 14.95 -7.39
CA ALA A 38 9.85 16.22 -7.74
C ALA A 38 9.19 16.18 -9.13
N ALA A 39 9.86 15.64 -10.15
CA ALA A 39 9.32 15.51 -11.50
C ALA A 39 8.04 14.66 -11.55
N HIS A 40 7.95 13.60 -10.75
CA HIS A 40 6.72 12.81 -10.62
C HIS A 40 5.59 13.60 -9.94
N ARG A 41 5.89 14.38 -8.89
CA ARG A 41 4.90 15.26 -8.22
C ARG A 41 4.40 16.37 -9.14
N GLU A 42 5.28 16.99 -9.93
CA GLU A 42 4.93 18.01 -10.91
C GLU A 42 4.03 17.45 -12.02
N ARG A 43 4.38 16.27 -12.56
CA ARG A 43 3.54 15.61 -13.57
C ARG A 43 2.15 15.28 -13.04
N ARG A 44 2.06 14.84 -11.78
CA ARG A 44 0.77 14.61 -11.12
C ARG A 44 -0.03 15.90 -10.99
N ALA A 45 0.61 16.99 -10.55
CA ALA A 45 -0.03 18.28 -10.39
C ALA A 45 -0.60 18.79 -11.72
N ALA A 46 0.21 18.79 -12.79
CA ALA A 46 -0.23 19.20 -14.12
C ALA A 46 -1.43 18.39 -14.61
N ARG A 47 -1.44 17.07 -14.37
CA ARG A 47 -2.54 16.18 -14.79
C ARG A 47 -3.85 16.46 -14.04
N LEU A 48 -3.78 16.82 -12.76
CA LEU A 48 -4.97 17.15 -11.96
C LEU A 48 -5.48 18.57 -12.25
N GLU A 49 -4.57 19.50 -12.54
CA GLU A 49 -4.88 20.88 -12.89
C GLU A 49 -5.75 20.98 -14.16
N GLU A 50 -5.56 20.08 -15.14
CA GLU A 50 -6.43 19.97 -16.33
C GLU A 50 -7.92 19.81 -15.99
N TYR A 51 -8.25 19.36 -14.78
CA TYR A 51 -9.61 19.16 -14.30
C TYR A 51 -10.00 20.13 -13.18
N GLY A 52 -9.12 21.05 -12.78
CA GLY A 52 -9.33 21.94 -11.63
C GLY A 52 -9.15 21.25 -10.28
N PHE A 53 -8.38 20.15 -10.23
CA PHE A 53 -8.11 19.40 -9.00
C PHE A 53 -6.66 19.59 -8.54
N THR A 54 -6.44 19.35 -7.26
CA THR A 54 -5.12 19.22 -6.63
C THR A 54 -5.10 17.98 -5.74
N ALA A 55 -3.93 17.62 -5.21
CA ALA A 55 -3.81 16.46 -4.33
C ALA A 55 -2.89 16.69 -3.13
N ARG A 56 -3.24 16.04 -2.03
CA ARG A 56 -2.41 15.92 -0.82
C ARG A 56 -2.31 14.47 -0.39
N VAL A 57 -1.22 14.12 0.29
CA VAL A 57 -1.07 12.82 0.94
C VAL A 57 -1.42 13.00 2.42
N ARG A 58 -2.36 12.19 2.91
CA ARG A 58 -2.72 12.11 4.33
C ARG A 58 -2.09 10.85 4.90
N GLU A 59 -1.24 11.01 5.91
CA GLU A 59 -0.67 9.89 6.66
C GLU A 59 -1.64 9.49 7.79
N GLU A 60 -1.95 8.20 7.89
CA GLU A 60 -2.77 7.60 8.95
C GLU A 60 -2.03 6.41 9.57
N GLU A 61 -2.50 5.95 10.74
CA GLU A 61 -1.89 4.81 11.45
C GLU A 61 -1.84 3.53 10.59
N ASN A 62 -2.84 3.35 9.71
CA ASN A 62 -2.98 2.17 8.85
C ASN A 62 -2.40 2.35 7.45
N GLY A 63 -1.73 3.46 7.18
CA GLY A 63 -1.16 3.75 5.87
C GLY A 63 -1.46 5.17 5.37
N GLU A 64 -1.12 5.42 4.12
CA GLU A 64 -1.24 6.75 3.52
C GLU A 64 -2.33 6.75 2.48
N THR A 65 -3.04 7.86 2.37
CA THR A 65 -4.13 8.06 1.42
C THR A 65 -3.83 9.29 0.56
N LEU A 66 -3.86 9.11 -0.76
CA LEU A 66 -3.88 10.21 -1.71
C LEU A 66 -5.30 10.77 -1.75
N VAL A 67 -5.44 12.05 -1.41
CA VAL A 67 -6.71 12.78 -1.49
C VAL A 67 -6.61 13.75 -2.66
N CYS A 68 -7.36 13.48 -3.73
CA CYS A 68 -7.54 14.39 -4.85
C CYS A 68 -8.83 15.18 -4.64
N HIS A 69 -8.75 16.51 -4.59
CA HIS A 69 -9.90 17.38 -4.35
C HIS A 69 -9.86 18.62 -5.25
N PRO A 70 -11.01 19.29 -5.46
CA PRO A 70 -11.03 20.56 -6.21
C PRO A 70 -10.03 21.56 -5.64
N ALA A 71 -9.33 22.26 -6.53
CA ALA A 71 -8.36 23.29 -6.15
C ALA A 71 -9.06 24.51 -5.54
N GLU A 72 -10.30 24.78 -5.92
CA GLU A 72 -11.13 25.88 -5.39
C GLU A 72 -11.44 25.76 -3.89
N TRP A 73 -11.28 24.56 -3.31
CA TRP A 73 -11.41 24.38 -1.86
C TRP A 73 -10.23 24.99 -1.10
N LEU A 74 -9.17 25.40 -1.79
CA LEU A 74 -8.00 26.03 -1.19
C LEU A 74 -8.03 27.54 -1.41
N GLU A 75 -7.99 28.29 -0.32
CA GLU A 75 -7.63 29.71 -0.32
C GLU A 75 -6.23 29.83 0.31
N ASP A 76 -5.26 30.38 -0.44
CA ASP A 76 -3.85 30.47 -0.03
C ASP A 76 -3.24 29.14 0.47
N GLY A 77 -3.68 28.01 -0.09
CA GLY A 77 -3.21 26.67 0.26
C GLY A 77 -3.83 26.09 1.55
N VAL A 78 -4.80 26.79 2.15
CA VAL A 78 -5.56 26.34 3.31
C VAL A 78 -6.99 25.99 2.86
N VAL A 79 -7.55 24.91 3.41
CA VAL A 79 -8.94 24.52 3.10
C VAL A 79 -9.90 25.59 3.59
N ASP A 80 -10.63 26.23 2.66
CA ASP A 80 -11.77 27.08 2.95
C ASP A 80 -13.04 26.23 3.03
N PHE A 81 -13.51 25.98 4.25
CA PHE A 81 -14.72 25.20 4.50
C PHE A 81 -16.00 25.84 3.92
N THR A 82 -15.97 27.13 3.56
CA THR A 82 -17.13 27.80 2.93
C THR A 82 -17.23 27.50 1.43
N ALA A 83 -16.12 27.14 0.78
CA ALA A 83 -16.06 26.69 -0.61
C ALA A 83 -16.33 25.17 -0.79
N VAL A 84 -16.36 24.40 0.31
CA VAL A 84 -16.67 22.97 0.29
C VAL A 84 -18.19 22.76 0.30
N GLU A 85 -18.82 22.91 -0.86
CA GLU A 85 -20.26 22.69 -1.01
C GLU A 85 -20.62 21.20 -1.08
N ASN A 86 -19.72 20.36 -1.60
CA ASN A 86 -19.93 18.92 -1.78
C ASN A 86 -18.64 18.11 -1.61
N THR A 87 -18.48 17.45 -0.46
CA THR A 87 -17.32 16.61 -0.16
C THR A 87 -17.19 15.38 -1.06
N ASP A 88 -18.28 14.94 -1.71
CA ASP A 88 -18.27 13.75 -2.60
C ASP A 88 -17.49 13.96 -3.91
N ARG A 89 -17.08 15.21 -4.18
CA ARG A 89 -16.18 15.56 -5.28
C ARG A 89 -14.73 15.15 -5.00
N ALA A 90 -14.36 14.95 -3.73
CA ALA A 90 -13.04 14.42 -3.39
C ALA A 90 -12.95 12.92 -3.71
N THR A 91 -11.79 12.49 -4.20
CA THR A 91 -11.46 11.08 -4.39
C THR A 91 -10.31 10.73 -3.46
N GLU A 92 -10.55 9.78 -2.56
CA GLU A 92 -9.54 9.26 -1.64
C GLU A 92 -9.08 7.87 -2.10
N VAL A 93 -7.78 7.71 -2.31
CA VAL A 93 -7.17 6.44 -2.73
C VAL A 93 -6.04 6.06 -1.77
N PRO A 94 -6.14 4.93 -1.07
CA PRO A 94 -5.04 4.38 -0.30
C PRO A 94 -3.79 4.13 -1.16
N LEU A 95 -2.66 4.70 -0.76
CA LEU A 95 -1.34 4.51 -1.39
C LEU A 95 -0.65 3.26 -0.89
N SER A 96 -0.88 2.91 0.38
CA SER A 96 -0.46 1.67 1.02
C SER A 96 -1.70 0.92 1.50
N GLY A 97 -1.86 -0.32 1.04
CA GLY A 97 -3.03 -1.15 1.31
C GLY A 97 -4.11 -1.05 0.23
N ARG A 98 -4.49 -2.21 -0.31
CA ARG A 98 -5.52 -2.47 -1.34
C ARG A 98 -5.32 -1.74 -2.69
N GLY A 99 -4.59 -2.38 -3.60
CA GLY A 99 -4.75 -2.10 -5.03
C GLY A 99 -3.53 -2.20 -5.95
N GLU A 100 -2.33 -2.49 -5.47
CA GLU A 100 -1.16 -2.73 -6.35
C GLU A 100 -0.40 -4.04 -6.07
N GLN A 101 -0.88 -4.86 -5.13
CA GLN A 101 -0.31 -6.19 -4.81
C GLN A 101 -1.38 -7.29 -4.91
N GLY A 102 -2.38 -7.07 -5.76
CA GLY A 102 -3.50 -7.99 -5.98
C GLY A 102 -4.66 -7.83 -4.99
N THR A 103 -5.68 -8.64 -5.19
CA THR A 103 -6.85 -8.80 -4.33
C THR A 103 -6.46 -9.46 -3.00
N TRP A 104 -7.37 -9.43 -2.01
CA TRP A 104 -7.25 -10.27 -0.81
C TRP A 104 -6.94 -11.73 -1.14
N GLU A 105 -7.45 -12.23 -2.26
CA GLU A 105 -7.24 -13.60 -2.74
C GLU A 105 -5.82 -13.80 -3.29
N ASP A 106 -5.26 -12.80 -3.97
CA ASP A 106 -3.88 -12.84 -4.49
C ASP A 106 -2.86 -12.78 -3.35
N ALA A 107 -3.03 -11.86 -2.40
CA ALA A 107 -2.20 -11.78 -1.21
C ALA A 107 -2.26 -13.09 -0.40
N GLU A 108 -3.45 -13.68 -0.23
CA GLU A 108 -3.61 -14.98 0.42
C GLU A 108 -2.94 -16.11 -0.38
N ALA A 109 -3.01 -16.09 -1.72
CA ALA A 109 -2.37 -17.09 -2.55
C ALA A 109 -0.84 -17.05 -2.42
N GLU A 110 -0.23 -15.87 -2.49
CA GLU A 110 1.21 -15.69 -2.32
C GLU A 110 1.66 -16.08 -0.91
N ASN A 111 0.95 -15.60 0.11
CA ASN A 111 1.23 -15.94 1.50
C ASN A 111 1.14 -17.44 1.75
N ARG A 112 0.16 -18.12 1.15
CA ARG A 112 0.04 -19.57 1.25
C ARG A 112 1.24 -20.27 0.63
N THR A 113 1.70 -19.85 -0.55
CA THR A 113 2.90 -20.41 -1.19
C THR A 113 4.14 -20.26 -0.30
N ILE A 114 4.32 -19.09 0.33
CA ILE A 114 5.43 -18.84 1.27
C ILE A 114 5.32 -19.78 2.49
N VAL A 115 4.14 -19.90 3.09
CA VAL A 115 3.90 -20.77 4.27
C VAL A 115 4.14 -22.24 3.93
N GLU A 116 3.74 -22.67 2.74
CA GLU A 116 4.00 -24.03 2.24
C GLU A 116 5.51 -24.27 2.05
N ALA A 117 6.24 -23.33 1.45
CA ALA A 117 7.69 -23.44 1.31
C ALA A 117 8.42 -23.52 2.67
N VAL A 118 8.00 -22.73 3.67
CA VAL A 118 8.51 -22.83 5.05
C VAL A 118 8.17 -24.19 5.65
N ARG A 119 6.96 -24.72 5.43
CA ARG A 119 6.58 -26.05 5.94
C ARG A 119 7.46 -27.14 5.39
N GLU A 120 7.74 -27.11 4.10
CA GLU A 120 8.53 -28.12 3.42
C GLU A 120 10.00 -28.09 3.83
N GLN A 121 10.58 -26.89 4.01
CA GLN A 121 12.02 -26.72 4.22
C GLN A 121 12.41 -26.59 5.69
N ASP A 122 11.56 -25.97 6.50
CA ASP A 122 11.87 -25.59 7.88
C ASP A 122 10.98 -26.34 8.90
N GLY A 123 9.85 -26.88 8.46
CA GLY A 123 9.00 -27.75 9.27
C GLY A 123 7.81 -27.05 9.92
N ALA A 124 7.02 -27.84 10.65
CA ALA A 124 5.66 -27.46 11.04
C ALA A 124 5.58 -26.31 12.06
N ILE A 125 6.55 -26.19 12.98
CA ILE A 125 6.55 -25.10 13.98
C ILE A 125 6.79 -23.75 13.29
N HIS A 126 7.80 -23.68 12.42
CA HIS A 126 8.08 -22.47 11.64
C HIS A 126 6.92 -22.11 10.71
N ALA A 127 6.29 -23.10 10.06
CA ALA A 127 5.13 -22.87 9.22
C ALA A 127 3.91 -22.33 9.98
N LYS A 128 3.69 -22.75 11.24
CA LYS A 128 2.61 -22.19 12.06
C LYS A 128 2.86 -20.71 12.40
N ASN A 129 4.11 -20.35 12.68
CA ASN A 129 4.49 -18.96 12.92
C ASN A 129 4.38 -18.11 11.64
N ALA A 130 4.83 -18.64 10.51
CA ALA A 130 4.67 -18.02 9.20
C ALA A 130 3.18 -17.80 8.87
N ARG A 131 2.32 -18.78 9.15
CA ARG A 131 0.87 -18.64 8.93
C ARG A 131 0.27 -17.54 9.79
N ALA A 132 0.63 -17.45 11.07
CA ALA A 132 0.15 -16.37 11.93
C ALA A 132 0.56 -14.98 11.41
N PHE A 133 1.76 -14.87 10.83
CA PHE A 133 2.22 -13.63 10.19
C PHE A 133 1.51 -13.34 8.86
N ALA A 134 1.26 -14.37 8.03
CA ALA A 134 0.42 -14.27 6.84
C ALA A 134 -0.99 -13.79 7.18
N ASP A 135 -1.61 -14.34 8.24
CA ASP A 135 -2.94 -13.92 8.70
C ASP A 135 -2.94 -12.44 9.12
N PHE A 136 -1.89 -11.99 9.81
CA PHE A 136 -1.73 -10.59 10.15
C PHE A 136 -1.63 -9.70 8.91
N MET A 137 -0.68 -9.99 8.01
CA MET A 137 -0.44 -9.20 6.79
C MET A 137 -1.66 -9.18 5.86
N GLY A 138 -2.30 -10.33 5.70
CA GLY A 138 -3.57 -10.47 5.01
C GLY A 138 -4.63 -9.62 5.69
N ASN A 139 -5.04 -9.96 6.92
CA ASN A 139 -6.20 -9.35 7.59
C ASN A 139 -6.05 -7.85 7.88
N HIS A 140 -4.85 -7.37 8.21
CA HIS A 140 -4.63 -5.98 8.63
C HIS A 140 -4.22 -5.06 7.47
N TYR A 141 -3.50 -5.57 6.47
CA TYR A 141 -2.95 -4.75 5.38
C TYR A 141 -3.39 -5.18 3.97
N ALA A 142 -4.11 -6.30 3.84
CA ALA A 142 -4.46 -6.91 2.56
C ALA A 142 -3.23 -7.11 1.66
N ALA A 143 -2.11 -7.55 2.25
CA ALA A 143 -0.81 -7.54 1.60
C ALA A 143 -0.06 -8.88 1.74
N PRO A 144 0.81 -9.22 0.76
CA PRO A 144 1.72 -10.33 0.89
C PRO A 144 2.80 -10.08 1.95
N ILE A 145 3.38 -11.15 2.47
CA ILE A 145 4.48 -11.11 3.44
C ILE A 145 5.71 -10.37 2.86
N ALA A 146 5.93 -10.46 1.54
CA ALA A 146 7.03 -9.78 0.85
C ALA A 146 7.03 -8.25 1.04
N ASP A 147 5.87 -7.66 1.32
CA ASP A 147 5.71 -6.22 1.54
C ASP A 147 5.85 -5.78 2.99
N ALA A 148 6.09 -6.72 3.90
CA ALA A 148 6.14 -6.40 5.31
C ALA A 148 7.32 -5.47 5.63
N ARG A 149 7.02 -4.41 6.41
CA ARG A 149 8.00 -3.45 6.91
C ARG A 149 8.41 -3.82 8.34
N ALA A 150 9.52 -3.25 8.80
CA ALA A 150 9.99 -3.45 10.18
C ALA A 150 8.94 -3.06 11.25
N THR A 151 8.12 -2.05 10.98
CA THR A 151 7.00 -1.64 11.85
C THR A 151 5.93 -2.72 11.92
N HIS A 152 5.54 -3.31 10.79
CA HIS A 152 4.57 -4.41 10.72
C HIS A 152 5.07 -5.63 11.52
N ILE A 153 6.36 -5.95 11.47
CA ILE A 153 6.95 -7.05 12.26
C ILE A 153 6.83 -6.77 13.77
N GLN A 154 7.11 -5.54 14.21
CA GLN A 154 7.01 -5.19 15.63
C GLN A 154 5.57 -5.26 16.13
N GLU A 155 4.62 -4.72 15.35
CA GLU A 155 3.20 -4.78 15.64
C GLU A 155 2.70 -6.22 15.69
N ALA A 156 3.05 -7.03 14.68
CA ALA A 156 2.69 -8.44 14.63
C ALA A 156 3.12 -9.18 15.91
N LEU A 157 4.38 -9.00 16.34
CA LEU A 157 4.92 -9.70 17.49
C LEU A 157 4.39 -9.18 18.83
N ARG A 158 4.22 -7.87 18.98
CA ARG A 158 3.82 -7.28 20.27
C ARG A 158 2.33 -7.33 20.51
N GLU A 159 1.54 -7.23 19.44
CA GLU A 159 0.12 -6.96 19.55
C GLU A 159 -0.73 -8.10 18.99
N TYR A 160 -0.47 -8.48 17.74
CA TYR A 160 -1.32 -9.45 17.04
C TYR A 160 -1.09 -10.88 17.52
N TYR A 161 0.16 -11.34 17.49
CA TYR A 161 0.56 -12.72 17.75
C TYR A 161 0.14 -13.24 19.13
N PRO A 162 0.38 -12.53 20.27
CA PRO A 162 -0.07 -13.01 21.58
C PRO A 162 -1.59 -13.03 21.75
N ARG A 163 -2.34 -12.20 21.02
CA ARG A 163 -3.81 -12.07 21.15
C ARG A 163 -4.59 -12.99 20.21
N ASN A 164 -4.04 -13.29 19.03
CA ASN A 164 -4.77 -13.95 17.95
C ASN A 164 -4.21 -15.33 17.60
N ALA A 165 -2.88 -15.53 17.66
CA ALA A 165 -2.27 -16.79 17.27
C ALA A 165 -2.25 -17.83 18.40
N TRP A 166 -2.39 -17.39 19.66
CA TRP A 166 -2.34 -18.23 20.87
C TRP A 166 -1.16 -19.23 20.84
N PRO A 167 0.09 -18.73 20.73
CA PRO A 167 1.24 -19.58 20.47
C PRO A 167 1.57 -20.49 21.66
N THR A 168 2.10 -21.68 21.36
CA THR A 168 2.76 -22.52 22.38
C THR A 168 4.11 -21.92 22.78
N ASP A 169 4.64 -22.32 23.93
CA ASP A 169 5.97 -21.88 24.38
C ASP A 169 7.07 -22.20 23.35
N GLU A 170 6.98 -23.37 22.70
CA GLU A 170 7.90 -23.77 21.62
C GLU A 170 7.79 -22.85 20.39
N GLN A 171 6.57 -22.48 20.00
CA GLN A 171 6.35 -21.53 18.90
C GLN A 171 6.90 -20.16 19.25
N TRP A 172 6.71 -19.73 20.50
CA TRP A 172 7.18 -18.44 20.98
C TRP A 172 8.72 -18.37 20.98
N ALA A 173 9.37 -19.42 21.46
CA ALA A 173 10.83 -19.51 21.54
C ALA A 173 11.53 -19.37 20.18
N VAL A 174 10.87 -19.78 19.09
CA VAL A 174 11.45 -19.75 17.72
C VAL A 174 10.78 -18.73 16.80
N VAL A 175 9.92 -17.84 17.31
CA VAL A 175 9.12 -16.92 16.47
C VAL A 175 9.98 -16.02 15.57
N VAL A 176 11.04 -15.42 16.11
CA VAL A 176 11.91 -14.48 15.39
C VAL A 176 12.68 -15.21 14.31
N GLU A 177 13.17 -16.41 14.65
CA GLU A 177 13.83 -17.30 13.71
C GLU A 177 12.87 -17.76 12.60
N SER A 178 11.61 -18.03 12.94
CA SER A 178 10.58 -18.40 11.98
C SER A 178 10.31 -17.27 10.99
N LEU A 179 10.22 -16.03 11.47
CA LEU A 179 10.03 -14.87 10.59
C LEU A 179 11.22 -14.67 9.65
N ARG A 180 12.46 -14.80 10.14
CA ARG A 180 13.66 -14.74 9.28
C ARG A 180 13.59 -15.76 8.15
N ARG A 181 13.33 -17.04 8.47
CA ARG A 181 13.17 -18.12 7.49
C ARG A 181 12.01 -17.89 6.52
N THR A 182 10.96 -17.20 6.98
CA THR A 182 9.82 -16.82 6.14
C THR A 182 10.24 -15.79 5.10
N PHE A 183 10.96 -14.73 5.50
CA PHE A 183 11.50 -13.73 4.57
C PHE A 183 12.54 -14.31 3.60
N GLU A 184 13.30 -15.33 3.99
CA GLU A 184 14.17 -16.05 3.04
C GLU A 184 13.38 -16.70 1.89
N LYS A 185 12.08 -16.98 2.05
CA LYS A 185 11.23 -17.52 0.97
C LYS A 185 10.57 -16.43 0.12
N THR A 186 10.68 -15.16 0.50
CA THR A 186 10.16 -14.02 -0.30
C THR A 186 11.18 -13.50 -1.29
N GLU A 187 12.47 -13.66 -1.00
CA GLU A 187 13.54 -13.34 -1.96
C GLU A 187 13.42 -14.26 -3.18
N PRO A 188 13.53 -13.74 -4.42
CA PRO A 188 13.46 -14.59 -5.59
C PRO A 188 14.53 -15.66 -5.49
N ARG A 189 14.10 -16.94 -5.53
CA ARG A 189 15.01 -18.07 -5.75
C ARG A 189 15.84 -17.71 -6.97
N GLN A 190 17.12 -17.39 -6.78
CA GLN A 190 18.03 -17.33 -7.91
C GLN A 190 17.94 -18.69 -8.59
N SER A 191 17.40 -18.68 -9.80
CA SER A 191 17.40 -19.84 -10.68
C SER A 191 18.87 -20.19 -10.89
N VAL A 192 19.31 -21.25 -10.20
CA VAL A 192 20.59 -21.87 -10.48
C VAL A 192 20.44 -22.44 -11.89
N ASP A 193 20.91 -21.68 -12.89
CA ASP A 193 21.13 -22.21 -14.23
C ASP A 193 22.03 -23.43 -14.07
N SER A 194 21.40 -24.60 -14.11
CA SER A 194 22.12 -25.85 -14.22
C SER A 194 22.55 -25.94 -15.68
N GLU A 195 23.77 -25.47 -15.94
CA GLU A 195 24.61 -26.03 -16.99
C GLU A 195 24.45 -27.54 -16.98
N THR A 196 23.92 -28.11 -18.06
CA THR A 196 24.10 -29.53 -18.35
C THR A 196 24.08 -29.74 -19.85
N GLY A 197 25.24 -30.09 -20.39
CA GLY A 197 25.39 -31.01 -21.53
C GLY A 197 25.80 -30.38 -22.85
#